data_AF-I1XMG0-F1
#
_entry.id   AF-I1XMG0-F1
#
_cell.length_a   1.000
_cell.length_b   1.000
_cell.length_c   1.000
_cell.angle_alpha   90.00
_cell.angle_beta   90.00
_cell.angle_gamma   90.00
#
_symmetry.space_group_name_H-M   'P 1'
#
loop_
_entity.id
_entity.type
_entity.pdbx_description
1 polymer ?
#
loop_
_entity_poly.entity_id
_entity_poly.type
_entity_poly.pdbx_seq_one_letter_code
_entity_poly.pdbx_strand_id
1 'polypeptide(L)'
;MKDSVRMPWVRKIVTGEPALLVYEGKLLPSALKRARVTEDEIHSALRSAGRQTFEQIKAVVLKTDGSFSVVQQEDSQTTSSLQGIVVPGNGKLDGSNLH
;
A
#
# COMPACT_ATOMS: atom_id res chain seq x y z
N MET A 1 16.76 5.62 13.70
CA MET A 1 15.61 5.55 14.62
C MET A 1 14.71 4.43 14.12
N LYS A 2 14.25 3.52 14.98
CA LYS A 2 13.33 2.43 14.60
C LYS A 2 11.97 3.06 14.28
N ASP A 3 11.47 2.84 13.06
CA ASP A 3 10.07 3.08 12.68
C ASP A 3 9.16 2.14 13.47
N SER A 4 8.97 2.47 14.75
CA SER A 4 7.93 1.88 15.56
C SER A 4 6.63 2.58 15.20
N VAL A 5 6.06 2.26 14.03
CA VAL A 5 4.66 2.59 13.76
C VAL A 5 3.83 1.61 14.56
N ARG A 6 3.75 1.91 15.85
CA ARG A 6 2.88 1.24 16.79
C ARG A 6 1.50 1.83 16.54
N MET A 7 0.83 1.45 15.44
CA MET A 7 -0.44 2.10 15.09
C MET A 7 -1.48 1.81 16.19
N PRO A 8 -1.98 2.82 16.93
CA PRO A 8 -3.08 2.69 17.89
C PRO A 8 -4.45 2.89 17.20
N TRP A 9 -4.49 2.70 15.88
CA TRP A 9 -5.44 3.23 14.90
C TRP A 9 -6.86 2.61 14.90
N VAL A 10 -7.22 1.79 15.88
CA VAL A 10 -8.56 1.16 15.94
C VAL A 10 -9.57 2.00 16.75
N ARG A 11 -9.27 3.25 17.12
CA ARG A 11 -10.15 4.00 18.05
C ARG A 11 -10.34 5.48 17.72
N LYS A 12 -11.18 5.75 16.72
CA LYS A 12 -12.35 6.67 16.77
C LYS A 12 -12.73 7.02 15.33
N ILE A 13 -14.01 6.86 15.01
CA ILE A 13 -14.56 7.36 13.76
C ILE A 13 -15.05 8.78 14.04
N VAL A 14 -14.31 9.75 13.51
CA VAL A 14 -14.70 11.15 13.43
C VAL A 14 -14.75 11.52 11.94
N THR A 15 -15.79 12.23 11.54
CA THR A 15 -15.92 12.84 10.21
C THR A 15 -14.73 13.78 9.99
N GLY A 16 -13.80 13.40 9.11
CA GLY A 16 -12.59 14.19 8.80
C GLY A 16 -11.27 13.42 8.88
N GLU A 17 -11.28 12.16 9.31
CA GLU A 17 -10.09 11.29 9.33
C GLU A 17 -10.19 10.18 8.28
N PRO A 18 -9.07 9.68 7.73
CA PRO A 18 -9.08 8.58 6.77
C PRO A 18 -9.76 7.32 7.34
N ALA A 19 -10.56 6.64 6.52
CA ALA A 19 -11.37 5.49 6.94
C ALA A 19 -10.82 4.17 6.39
N LEU A 20 -10.57 3.20 7.26
CA LEU A 20 -10.23 1.83 6.87
C LEU A 20 -11.49 1.09 6.40
N LEU A 21 -11.48 0.57 5.18
CA LEU A 21 -12.63 -0.08 4.54
C LEU A 21 -12.43 -1.57 4.32
N VAL A 22 -11.19 -2.01 4.11
CA VAL A 22 -10.80 -3.43 4.00
C VAL A 22 -9.60 -3.66 4.90
N TYR A 23 -9.53 -4.79 5.57
CA TYR A 23 -8.37 -5.24 6.33
C TYR A 23 -8.16 -6.74 6.17
N GLU A 24 -6.95 -7.15 5.81
CA GLU A 24 -6.56 -8.56 5.55
C GLU A 24 -7.56 -9.28 4.64
N GLY A 25 -7.86 -8.66 3.50
CA GLY A 25 -8.81 -9.16 2.51
C GLY A 25 -10.28 -9.16 2.92
N LYS A 26 -10.63 -8.65 4.11
CA LYS A 26 -12.00 -8.61 4.61
C LYS A 26 -12.57 -7.19 4.57
N LEU A 27 -13.73 -7.04 3.95
CA LEU A 27 -14.51 -5.80 3.99
C LEU A 27 -14.95 -5.49 5.43
N LEU A 28 -15.05 -4.20 5.75
CA LEU A 28 -15.53 -3.70 7.04
C LEU A 28 -16.89 -3.01 6.85
N PRO A 29 -18.03 -3.74 6.94
CA PRO A 29 -19.35 -3.23 6.57
C PRO A 29 -19.77 -1.96 7.31
N SER A 30 -19.43 -1.87 8.61
CA SER A 30 -19.73 -0.68 9.42
C SER A 30 -18.91 0.54 8.99
N ALA A 31 -17.69 0.34 8.47
CA ALA A 31 -16.87 1.44 7.95
C ALA A 31 -17.38 1.90 6.59
N LEU A 32 -17.67 0.95 5.68
CA LEU A 32 -18.29 1.21 4.38
C LEU A 32 -19.58 2.02 4.53
N LYS A 33 -20.49 1.57 5.42
CA LYS A 33 -21.76 2.26 5.68
C LYS A 33 -21.58 3.69 6.19
N ARG A 34 -20.59 3.93 7.06
CA ARG A 34 -20.32 5.29 7.59
C ARG A 34 -19.67 6.20 6.57
N ALA A 35 -18.77 5.65 5.75
CA ALA A 35 -18.10 6.35 4.67
C ALA A 35 -18.99 6.53 3.43
N ARG A 36 -20.17 5.88 3.39
CA ARG A 36 -21.07 5.80 2.23
C ARG A 36 -20.37 5.23 0.99
N VAL A 37 -19.46 4.29 1.20
CA VAL A 37 -18.73 3.59 0.13
C VAL A 37 -19.38 2.24 -0.12
N THR A 38 -19.56 1.92 -1.39
CA THR A 38 -20.08 0.65 -1.88
C THR A 38 -18.95 -0.36 -2.11
N GLU A 39 -19.28 -1.65 -2.14
CA GLU A 39 -18.29 -2.68 -2.49
C GLU A 39 -17.74 -2.49 -3.90
N ASP A 40 -18.56 -2.03 -4.85
CA ASP A 40 -18.14 -1.80 -6.23
C ASP A 40 -17.08 -0.68 -6.35
N GLU A 41 -17.16 0.35 -5.53
CA GLU A 41 -16.12 1.38 -5.42
C GLU A 41 -14.80 0.80 -4.90
N ILE A 42 -14.86 -0.12 -3.94
CA ILE A 42 -13.68 -0.84 -3.45
C ILE A 42 -13.09 -1.71 -4.57
N HIS A 43 -13.92 -2.46 -5.29
CA HIS A 43 -13.48 -3.26 -6.43
C HIS A 43 -12.84 -2.40 -7.52
N SER A 44 -13.40 -1.23 -7.80
CA SER A 44 -12.85 -0.27 -8.75
C SER A 44 -11.49 0.26 -8.29
N ALA A 45 -11.34 0.59 -7.01
CA ALA A 45 -10.05 0.98 -6.44
C ALA A 45 -8.99 -0.13 -6.55
N LEU A 46 -9.38 -1.40 -6.33
CA LEU A 46 -8.51 -2.56 -6.55
C LEU A 46 -8.06 -2.65 -8.02
N ARG A 47 -9.00 -2.54 -8.97
CA ARG A 47 -8.70 -2.60 -10.41
C ARG A 47 -7.74 -1.50 -10.83
N SER A 48 -7.96 -0.26 -10.37
CA SER A 48 -7.06 0.87 -10.64
C SER A 48 -5.65 0.66 -10.07
N ALA A 49 -5.53 -0.11 -8.98
CA ALA A 49 -4.24 -0.51 -8.40
C ALA A 49 -3.64 -1.76 -9.07
N GLY A 50 -4.24 -2.28 -10.15
CA GLY A 50 -3.79 -3.49 -10.85
C GLY A 50 -4.08 -4.78 -10.10
N ARG A 51 -5.11 -4.81 -9.24
CA ARG A 51 -5.48 -5.94 -8.38
C ARG A 51 -6.87 -6.46 -8.71
N GLN A 52 -7.05 -7.77 -8.64
CA GLN A 52 -8.31 -8.43 -8.98
C GLN A 52 -8.98 -9.11 -7.78
N THR A 53 -8.22 -9.52 -6.76
CA THR A 53 -8.75 -10.23 -5.60
C THR A 53 -8.36 -9.58 -4.29
N PHE A 54 -9.20 -9.78 -3.27
CA PHE A 54 -8.97 -9.27 -1.92
C PHE A 54 -7.90 -10.05 -1.16
N GLU A 55 -7.58 -11.29 -1.55
CA GLU A 55 -6.63 -12.14 -0.81
C GLU A 55 -5.21 -11.55 -0.75
N GLN A 56 -4.85 -10.71 -1.70
CA GLN A 56 -3.53 -10.07 -1.74
C GLN A 56 -3.52 -8.67 -1.09
N ILE A 57 -4.65 -8.25 -0.51
CA ILE A 57 -4.85 -6.91 0.01
C ILE A 57 -4.78 -6.92 1.54
N LYS A 58 -3.81 -6.19 2.09
CA LYS A 58 -3.71 -5.96 3.52
C LYS A 58 -4.69 -4.90 4.00
N ALA A 59 -4.88 -3.82 3.24
CA ALA A 59 -5.82 -2.79 3.60
C ALA A 59 -6.32 -1.97 2.40
N VAL A 60 -7.53 -1.43 2.51
CA VAL A 60 -8.02 -0.34 1.66
C VAL A 60 -8.45 0.80 2.56
N VAL A 61 -7.95 2.01 2.29
CA VAL A 61 -8.21 3.22 3.07
C VAL A 61 -8.82 4.28 2.16
N LEU A 62 -9.91 4.90 2.61
CA LEU A 62 -10.45 6.13 2.03
C LEU A 62 -9.78 7.32 2.70
N LYS A 63 -9.09 8.15 1.91
CA LYS A 63 -8.46 9.39 2.38
C LYS A 63 -9.49 10.52 2.50
N THR A 64 -9.11 11.58 3.19
CA THR A 64 -9.96 12.77 3.43
C THR A 64 -10.27 13.55 2.15
N ASP A 65 -9.45 13.39 1.10
CA ASP A 65 -9.65 13.95 -0.23
C ASP A 65 -10.61 13.12 -1.10
N GLY A 66 -11.17 12.02 -0.58
CA GLY A 66 -12.08 11.13 -1.29
C GLY A 66 -11.39 10.07 -2.16
N SER A 67 -10.06 10.04 -2.21
CA SER A 67 -9.32 9.02 -2.97
C SER A 67 -9.01 7.77 -2.14
N PHE A 68 -8.85 6.64 -2.83
CA PHE A 68 -8.54 5.36 -2.21
C PHE A 68 -7.04 5.07 -2.22
N SER A 69 -6.53 4.51 -1.13
CA SER A 69 -5.21 3.88 -1.07
C SER A 69 -5.36 2.38 -0.83
N VAL A 70 -4.66 1.59 -1.64
CA VAL A 70 -4.65 0.12 -1.55
C VAL A 70 -3.27 -0.32 -1.05
N VAL A 71 -3.24 -1.04 0.07
CA VAL A 71 -2.04 -1.59 0.69
C VAL A 71 -2.04 -3.10 0.51
N GLN A 72 -0.95 -3.64 -0.04
CA GLN A 72 -0.81 -5.07 -0.29
C GLN A 72 -0.33 -5.80 0.97
N GLN A 73 -0.61 -7.09 1.02
CA GLN A 73 0.03 -7.97 1.97
C GLN A 73 1.48 -8.16 1.51
N GLU A 74 2.42 -7.45 2.14
CA GLU A 74 3.83 -7.71 1.91
C GLU A 74 4.17 -9.07 2.52
N ASP A 75 4.66 -9.99 1.69
CA ASP A 75 5.30 -11.24 2.10
C ASP A 75 6.64 -10.92 2.79
N SER A 76 6.62 -10.29 3.97
CA SER A 76 7.74 -10.16 4.93
C SER A 76 9.17 -9.84 4.42
N GLN A 77 9.43 -9.38 3.18
CA GLN A 77 10.80 -9.16 2.67
C GLN A 77 11.00 -7.97 1.74
N THR A 78 10.42 -6.80 2.04
CA THR A 78 10.89 -5.56 1.39
C THR A 78 11.19 -4.48 2.41
N THR A 79 12.20 -4.72 3.23
CA THR A 79 13.00 -3.62 3.74
C THR A 79 13.57 -2.85 2.55
N SER A 80 13.14 -1.60 2.40
CA SER A 80 13.90 -0.51 1.79
C SER A 80 14.30 -0.68 0.32
N SER A 81 13.37 -0.41 -0.59
CA SER A 81 13.71 -0.18 -2.01
C SER A 81 14.50 1.12 -2.27
N LEU A 82 14.92 1.89 -1.25
CA LEU A 82 15.71 3.12 -1.44
C LEU A 82 16.79 3.41 -0.37
N GLN A 83 17.22 2.46 0.47
CA GLN A 83 18.44 2.68 1.28
C GLN A 83 19.68 2.19 0.51
N GLY A 84 20.30 3.09 -0.25
CA GLY A 84 21.75 3.01 -0.52
C GLY A 84 22.21 2.65 -1.93
N ILE A 85 21.38 2.71 -2.97
CA ILE A 85 21.90 2.52 -4.34
C ILE A 85 22.56 3.81 -4.83
N VAL A 86 23.87 3.93 -4.60
CA VAL A 86 24.76 4.75 -5.43
C VAL A 86 24.88 4.04 -6.76
N VAL A 87 24.53 4.72 -7.85
CA VAL A 87 24.74 4.23 -9.22
C VAL A 87 26.24 4.27 -9.50
N PRO A 88 26.98 3.15 -9.59
CA PRO A 88 28.40 3.20 -9.91
C PRO A 88 28.53 3.56 -11.39
N GLY A 89 29.22 4.67 -11.65
CA GLY A 89 29.50 5.18 -12.99
C GLY A 89 30.13 4.13 -13.89
N ASN A 90 29.72 4.16 -15.16
CA ASN A 90 30.20 3.31 -16.24
C ASN A 90 31.70 3.56 -16.50
N GLY A 91 32.55 2.86 -15.76
CA GLY A 91 34.00 2.85 -15.89
C GLY A 91 34.45 1.92 -17.02
N LYS A 92 34.96 2.54 -18.08
CA LYS A 92 35.83 2.05 -19.16
C LYS A 92 36.46 0.65 -18.93
N LEU A 93 36.15 -0.29 -19.82
CA LEU A 93 36.94 -1.52 -19.99
C LEU A 93 37.99 -1.26 -21.07
N ASP A 94 39.19 -0.90 -20.63
CA ASP A 94 40.40 -0.93 -21.45
C ASP A 94 40.92 -2.38 -21.55
N GLY A 95 41.59 -2.67 -22.65
CA GLY A 95 41.63 -3.97 -23.30
C GLY A 95 42.30 -5.11 -22.55
N SER A 96 41.74 -6.30 -22.76
CA SER A 96 42.50 -7.54 -22.99
C SER A 96 41.51 -8.61 -23.47
N ASN A 97 41.42 -8.82 -24.78
CA ASN A 97 41.04 -10.11 -25.33
C ASN A 97 42.01 -10.49 -26.45
N LEU A 98 42.36 -11.76 -26.45
CA LEU A 98 43.56 -12.39 -26.97
C LEU A 98 43.54 -12.59 -28.50
N HIS A 99 44.65 -12.28 -29.17
CA HIS A 99 45.48 -13.21 -29.95
C HIS A 99 46.83 -12.56 -30.28
#